data_AF-A0A3D0RMP2-F1
#
_entry.id   AF-A0A3D0RMP2-F1
#
_cell.length_a   1.000
_cell.length_b   1.000
_cell.length_c   1.000
_cell.angle_alpha   90.00
_cell.angle_beta   90.00
_cell.angle_gamma   90.00
#
_symmetry.space_group_name_H-M   'P 1'
#
loop_
_entity.id
_entity.type
_entity.pdbx_description
1 polymer ?
#
loop_
_entity_poly.entity_id
_entity_poly.type
_entity_poly.pdbx_seq_one_letter_code
_entity_poly.pdbx_strand_id
1 'polypeptide(L)'
;MKHMLFKHQYYCFIAGLPDFSFDSMKLPFTVEEFKRMLDEELKPDDKRLLNKYFLKYDNDNLLHLLKNKDAELNPMGSISREEIQETIGRIKEDLPVKNRKVPDFHEKFIRT
;
A
#
# COMPACT_ATOMS: atom_id res chain seq x y z
N MET A 1 -24.92 22.10 -9.76
CA MET A 1 -24.44 20.71 -9.57
C MET A 1 -23.45 20.70 -8.42
N LYS A 2 -23.93 20.41 -7.19
CA LYS A 2 -23.06 20.25 -6.03
C LYS A 2 -22.32 18.92 -6.20
N HIS A 3 -21.02 19.00 -6.46
CA HIS A 3 -20.12 17.84 -6.47
C HIS A 3 -20.42 16.96 -5.24
N MET A 4 -20.65 15.66 -5.47
CA MET A 4 -20.71 14.65 -4.42
C MET A 4 -19.34 14.60 -3.72
N LEU A 5 -19.10 15.51 -2.78
CA LEU A 5 -17.89 15.49 -1.95
C LEU A 5 -17.80 14.22 -1.09
N PHE A 6 -18.91 13.48 -0.96
CA PHE A 6 -18.98 12.24 -0.17
C PHE A 6 -19.77 11.17 -0.91
N LYS A 7 -19.22 10.61 -2.01
CA LYS A 7 -19.79 9.39 -2.63
C LYS A 7 -19.71 8.19 -1.68
N HIS A 8 -18.77 8.23 -0.74
CA HIS A 8 -18.54 7.21 0.26
C HIS A 8 -18.65 7.86 1.64
N GLN A 9 -19.55 7.32 2.46
CA GLN A 9 -19.97 7.86 3.73
C GLN A 9 -18.99 7.48 4.85
N TYR A 10 -17.74 7.94 4.76
CA TYR A 10 -16.70 7.70 5.77
C TYR A 10 -16.92 8.49 7.07
N TYR A 11 -18.08 9.10 7.26
CA TYR A 11 -18.34 9.97 8.41
C TYR A 11 -18.32 9.20 9.74
N CYS A 12 -18.76 7.94 9.79
CA CYS A 12 -18.68 7.11 11.00
C CYS A 12 -17.23 6.87 11.40
N PHE A 13 -16.38 6.52 10.42
CA PHE A 13 -14.96 6.34 10.65
C PHE A 13 -14.30 7.62 11.17
N ILE A 14 -14.51 8.74 10.47
CA ILE A 14 -13.94 10.05 10.86
C ILE A 14 -14.43 10.50 12.24
N ALA A 15 -15.70 10.27 12.57
CA ALA A 15 -16.27 10.60 13.89
C ALA A 15 -15.79 9.68 15.02
N GLY A 16 -15.28 8.48 14.69
CA GLY A 16 -14.69 7.54 15.66
C GLY A 16 -13.21 7.76 15.90
N LEU A 17 -12.56 8.67 15.18
CA LEU A 17 -11.16 9.01 15.42
C LEU A 17 -11.01 9.78 16.73
N PRO A 18 -9.92 9.55 17.49
CA PRO A 18 -9.65 10.33 18.70
C PRO A 18 -9.48 11.82 18.37
N ASP A 19 -9.98 12.69 19.23
CA ASP A 19 -9.73 14.13 19.11
C ASP A 19 -8.24 14.42 19.20
N PHE A 20 -7.67 14.99 18.14
CA PHE A 20 -6.26 15.39 18.11
C PHE A 20 -6.10 16.74 18.82
N SER A 21 -5.53 16.76 20.02
CA SER A 21 -5.05 17.99 20.65
C SER A 21 -3.54 18.15 20.42
N PHE A 22 -3.10 19.36 20.09
CA PHE A 22 -1.67 19.64 19.88
C PHE A 22 -0.84 19.46 21.17
N ASP A 23 -1.48 19.45 22.35
CA ASP A 23 -0.83 19.29 23.65
C ASP A 23 -0.60 17.82 24.06
N SER A 24 -1.23 16.85 23.40
CA SER A 24 -0.97 15.43 23.65
C SER A 24 0.13 14.90 22.73
N MET A 25 1.38 14.89 23.20
CA MET A 25 2.57 14.56 22.39
C MET A 25 2.67 13.12 21.86
N LYS A 26 1.65 12.26 22.00
CA LYS A 26 1.66 10.90 21.45
C LYS A 26 0.29 10.52 20.89
N LEU A 27 0.25 10.26 19.58
CA LEU A 27 -0.86 9.57 18.94
C LEU A 27 -1.02 8.18 19.60
N PRO A 28 -2.25 7.69 19.81
CA PRO A 28 -2.48 6.39 20.42
C PRO A 28 -2.13 5.21 19.50
N PHE A 29 -1.78 5.50 18.25
CA PHE A 29 -1.43 4.53 17.23
C PHE A 29 -0.28 5.04 16.35
N THR A 30 0.47 4.09 15.81
CA THR A 30 1.44 4.30 14.75
C THR A 30 0.75 4.43 13.39
N VAL A 31 1.50 4.90 12.39
CA VAL A 31 1.02 4.95 11.00
C VAL A 31 0.66 3.55 10.47
N GLU A 32 1.37 2.52 10.94
CA GLU A 32 1.14 1.13 10.53
C GLU A 32 -0.19 0.63 11.07
N GLU A 33 -0.42 0.86 12.36
CA GLU A 33 -1.68 0.51 13.02
C GLU A 33 -2.85 1.27 12.39
N PHE A 34 -2.68 2.55 12.09
CA PHE A 34 -3.69 3.35 11.40
C PHE A 34 -4.00 2.82 9.99
N LYS A 35 -2.95 2.49 9.21
CA LYS A 35 -3.11 1.86 7.89
C LYS A 35 -3.88 0.54 8.00
N ARG A 36 -3.63 -0.26 9.03
CA ARG A 36 -4.36 -1.52 9.27
C ARG A 36 -5.82 -1.27 9.67
N MET A 37 -6.11 -0.27 10.50
CA MET A 37 -7.48 0.10 10.85
C MET A 37 -8.29 0.49 9.60
N LEU A 38 -7.66 1.19 8.66
CA LEU A 38 -8.30 1.60 7.41
C LEU A 38 -8.66 0.43 6.48
N ASP A 39 -8.09 -0.76 6.69
CA ASP A 39 -8.34 -1.92 5.84
C ASP A 39 -9.78 -2.43 5.94
N GLU A 40 -10.42 -2.24 7.09
CA GLU A 40 -11.82 -2.62 7.36
C GLU A 40 -12.81 -1.50 6.99
N GLU A 41 -12.32 -0.26 6.95
CA GLU A 41 -13.15 0.93 6.83
C GLU A 41 -13.24 1.44 5.38
N LEU A 42 -12.16 1.28 4.60
CA LEU A 42 -12.09 1.80 3.23
C LEU A 42 -12.62 0.80 2.20
N LYS A 43 -13.35 1.33 1.22
CA LYS A 43 -13.69 0.56 0.02
C LYS A 43 -12.44 0.18 -0.77
N PRO A 44 -12.46 -0.93 -1.54
CA PRO A 44 -11.28 -1.41 -2.27
C PRO A 44 -10.62 -0.37 -3.19
N ASP A 45 -11.41 0.48 -3.85
CA ASP A 45 -10.90 1.52 -4.75
C ASP A 45 -10.20 2.67 -3.99
N ASP A 46 -10.75 3.06 -2.85
CA ASP A 46 -10.16 4.11 -2.00
C ASP A 46 -8.92 3.60 -1.27
N LYS A 47 -8.94 2.34 -0.81
CA LYS A 47 -7.76 1.65 -0.30
C LYS A 47 -6.64 1.58 -1.34
N ARG A 48 -6.97 1.30 -2.60
CA ARG A 48 -5.98 1.31 -3.70
C ARG A 48 -5.39 2.70 -3.92
N LEU A 49 -6.16 3.77 -3.73
CA LEU A 49 -5.64 5.14 -3.79
C LEU A 49 -4.72 5.42 -2.60
N LEU A 50 -5.10 5.04 -1.38
CA LEU A 50 -4.28 5.18 -0.17
C LEU A 50 -2.94 4.47 -0.32
N ASN A 51 -2.92 3.24 -0.83
CA ASN A 51 -1.71 2.44 -1.03
C ASN A 51 -0.66 3.17 -1.88
N LYS A 52 -1.05 4.09 -2.77
CA LYS A 52 -0.10 4.89 -3.56
C LYS A 52 0.82 5.77 -2.70
N TYR A 53 0.34 6.25 -1.55
CA TYR A 53 1.19 7.01 -0.61
C TYR A 53 2.28 6.15 0.03
N PHE A 54 2.09 4.83 0.05
CA PHE A 54 3.02 3.86 0.60
C PHE A 54 3.86 3.15 -0.49
N LEU A 55 3.71 3.54 -1.76
CA LEU A 55 4.38 2.88 -2.88
C LEU A 55 5.91 2.96 -2.80
N LYS A 56 6.45 3.98 -2.11
CA LYS A 56 7.89 4.05 -1.83
C LYS A 56 8.40 2.78 -1.15
N TYR A 57 7.64 2.25 -0.18
CA TYR A 57 8.02 1.02 0.53
C TYR A 57 7.97 -0.20 -0.38
N ASP A 58 6.97 -0.28 -1.27
CA ASP A 58 6.89 -1.35 -2.27
C ASP A 58 8.07 -1.31 -3.26
N ASN A 59 8.49 -0.10 -3.67
CA ASN A 59 9.68 0.08 -4.51
C ASN A 59 10.95 -0.38 -3.78
N ASP A 60 11.14 0.04 -2.53
CA ASP A 60 12.30 -0.34 -1.72
C ASP A 60 12.32 -1.86 -1.49
N ASN A 61 11.17 -2.46 -1.16
CA ASN A 61 10.99 -3.89 -0.99
C ASN A 61 11.36 -4.68 -2.25
N LEU A 62 10.92 -4.23 -3.43
CA LEU A 62 11.29 -4.83 -4.71
C LEU A 62 12.82 -4.79 -4.91
N LEU A 63 13.44 -3.62 -4.73
CA LEU A 63 14.89 -3.46 -4.91
C LEU A 63 15.69 -4.34 -3.93
N HIS A 64 15.23 -4.46 -2.69
CA HIS A 64 15.82 -5.34 -1.69
C HIS A 64 15.74 -6.81 -2.13
N LEU A 65 14.58 -7.29 -2.60
CA LEU A 65 14.41 -8.68 -3.06
C LEU A 65 15.21 -9.01 -4.31
N LEU A 66 15.36 -8.05 -5.24
CA LEU A 66 16.19 -8.22 -6.43
C LEU A 66 17.67 -8.40 -6.07
N LYS A 67 18.15 -7.74 -5.00
CA LYS A 67 19.53 -7.86 -4.51
C LYS A 67 19.74 -9.09 -3.63
N ASN A 68 18.80 -9.37 -2.73
CA ASN A 68 18.86 -10.47 -1.77
C ASN A 68 17.47 -11.08 -1.58
N LYS A 69 17.30 -12.36 -1.93
CA LYS A 69 16.02 -13.07 -1.83
C LYS A 69 15.49 -13.17 -0.40
N ASP A 70 16.38 -13.10 0.59
CA ASP A 70 16.06 -13.22 2.02
C ASP A 70 15.98 -11.85 2.72
N ALA A 71 16.02 -10.74 1.97
CA ALA A 71 15.94 -9.40 2.55
C ALA A 71 14.65 -9.18 3.32
N GLU A 72 14.71 -8.59 4.51
CA GLU A 72 13.52 -8.17 5.26
C GLU A 72 12.75 -7.08 4.52
N LEU A 73 11.42 -7.21 4.52
CA LEU A 73 10.53 -6.27 3.85
C LEU A 73 9.93 -5.30 4.85
N ASN A 74 9.77 -4.05 4.41
CA ASN A 74 9.05 -3.07 5.18
C ASN A 74 7.54 -3.40 5.18
N PRO A 75 6.90 -3.56 6.35
CA PRO A 75 5.48 -3.93 6.47
C PRO A 75 4.53 -2.85 5.97
N MET A 76 5.01 -1.61 5.76
CA MET A 76 4.23 -0.53 5.18
C MET A 76 3.92 -0.76 3.70
N GLY A 77 4.65 -1.65 3.02
CA GLY A 77 4.35 -2.08 1.65
C GLY A 77 2.91 -2.59 1.52
N SER A 78 2.36 -2.48 0.32
CA SER A 78 1.04 -3.00 -0.03
C SER A 78 1.10 -4.31 -0.82
N ILE A 79 2.29 -4.72 -1.26
CA ILE A 79 2.55 -5.94 -2.03
C ILE A 79 3.32 -6.93 -1.14
N SER A 80 2.82 -8.16 -1.00
CA SER A 80 3.45 -9.18 -0.17
C SER A 80 4.76 -9.69 -0.79
N ARG A 81 5.60 -10.37 0.01
CA ARG A 81 6.80 -11.04 -0.49
C ARG A 81 6.48 -12.00 -1.62
N GLU A 82 5.47 -12.83 -1.43
CA GLU A 82 5.03 -13.86 -2.36
C GLU A 82 4.55 -13.22 -3.67
N GLU A 83 3.79 -12.13 -3.58
CA GLU A 83 3.32 -11.36 -4.72
C GLU A 83 4.49 -10.75 -5.52
N ILE A 84 5.51 -10.21 -4.84
CA ILE A 84 6.71 -9.67 -5.51
C ILE A 84 7.52 -10.81 -6.15
N GLN A 85 7.73 -11.92 -5.45
CA GLN A 85 8.48 -13.06 -5.95
C GLN A 85 7.79 -13.73 -7.15
N GLU A 86 6.47 -13.90 -7.11
CA GLU A 86 5.68 -14.38 -8.25
C GLU A 86 5.87 -13.43 -9.44
N THR A 87 5.75 -12.13 -9.22
CA THR A 87 5.92 -11.11 -10.26
C THR A 87 7.30 -11.20 -10.91
N ILE A 88 8.37 -11.25 -10.11
CA ILE A 88 9.74 -11.42 -10.61
C ILE A 88 9.88 -12.72 -11.41
N GLY A 89 9.34 -13.83 -10.91
CA GLY A 89 9.38 -15.13 -11.59
C GLY A 89 8.69 -15.09 -12.95
N ARG A 90 7.47 -14.55 -13.00
CA ARG A 90 6.71 -14.39 -14.25
C ARG A 90 7.46 -13.55 -15.27
N ILE A 91 8.05 -12.43 -14.86
CA ILE A 91 8.82 -11.56 -15.77
C ILE A 91 10.04 -12.29 -16.33
N LYS A 92 10.74 -13.07 -15.50
CA LYS A 92 11.90 -13.88 -15.94
C LYS A 92 11.53 -14.98 -16.94
N GLU A 93 10.32 -15.51 -16.84
CA GLU A 93 9.76 -16.50 -17.77
C GLU A 93 9.04 -15.87 -18.98
N ASP A 94 9.13 -14.54 -19.12
CA ASP A 94 8.44 -13.75 -20.15
C ASP A 94 6.90 -13.94 -20.14
N LEU A 95 6.34 -14.19 -18.96
CA LEU A 95 4.90 -14.35 -18.75
C LEU A 95 4.26 -13.01 -18.36
N PRO A 96 2.97 -12.79 -18.73
CA PRO A 96 2.24 -11.59 -18.34
C PRO A 96 2.15 -11.43 -16.82
N VAL A 97 2.40 -10.23 -16.29
CA VAL A 97 2.17 -9.91 -14.88
C VAL A 97 0.66 -9.89 -14.59
N LYS A 98 0.22 -10.65 -13.58
CA LYS A 98 -1.21 -10.78 -13.21
C LYS A 98 -1.61 -9.85 -12.06
N ASN A 99 -0.67 -9.43 -11.23
CA ASN A 99 -0.96 -8.69 -10.02
C ASN A 99 -1.20 -7.20 -10.33
N ARG A 100 -2.45 -6.76 -10.22
CA ARG A 100 -2.85 -5.36 -10.44
C ARG A 100 -2.33 -4.37 -9.41
N LYS A 101 -1.77 -4.84 -8.28
CA LYS A 101 -1.10 -3.99 -7.28
C LYS A 101 0.29 -3.59 -7.73
N VAL A 102 0.93 -4.39 -8.58
CA VAL A 102 2.26 -4.11 -9.12
C VAL A 102 2.13 -3.03 -10.20
N PRO A 103 2.80 -1.88 -10.06
CA PRO A 103 2.83 -0.88 -11.11
C PRO A 103 3.60 -1.35 -12.35
N ASP A 104 3.15 -0.95 -13.55
CA ASP A 104 3.79 -1.31 -14.82
C ASP A 104 5.29 -0.95 -14.89
N PHE A 105 5.72 0.10 -14.17
CA PHE A 105 7.12 0.49 -14.15
C PHE A 105 8.03 -0.50 -13.39
N HIS A 106 7.48 -1.34 -12.48
CA HIS A 106 8.25 -2.44 -11.87
C HIS A 106 8.65 -3.45 -12.92
N GLU A 107 7.73 -3.86 -13.78
CA GLU A 107 8.01 -4.79 -14.87
C GLU A 107 9.07 -4.23 -15.82
N LYS A 108 8.89 -2.97 -16.26
CA LYS A 108 9.86 -2.29 -17.12
C LYS A 108 11.26 -2.25 -16.50
N PHE A 109 11.34 -1.98 -15.19
CA PHE A 109 12.61 -1.94 -14.47
C PHE A 109 13.28 -3.31 -14.38
N ILE A 110 12.53 -4.37 -14.07
CA ILE A 110 13.08 -5.74 -13.94
C ILE A 110 13.59 -6.28 -15.28
N ARG A 111 13.00 -5.84 -16.40
CA ARG A 111 13.41 -6.22 -17.76
C ARG A 111 14.60 -5.42 -18.30
N THR A 112 15.01 -4.36 -17.61
CA THR A 112 16.18 -3.55 -18.01
C THR A 112 17.47 -4.25 -17.57
#